data_AF-A0A101E778-F1
#
_entry.id   AF-A0A101E778-F1
#
_cell.length_a   1.000
_cell.length_b   1.000
_cell.length_c   1.000
_cell.angle_alpha   90.00
_cell.angle_beta   90.00
_cell.angle_gamma   90.00
#
_symmetry.space_group_name_H-M   'P 1'
#
loop_
_entity.id
_entity.type
_entity.pdbx_description
1 polymer ?
#
loop_
_entity_poly.entity_id
_entity_poly.type
_entity_poly.pdbx_seq_one_letter_code
_entity_poly.pdbx_strand_id
1 'polypeptide(L)'
;MDAKYKNIDAIPVIINGDEAAWIKQGEGTFRTAFYQYDRFHISRAITEALRGDKGYLNKAHKALAEGDTERLLQVINEAYHKSREPAAKGRLNVLRKNLTNNHENIRDYRQRLQEAGIKVLPTWRSKGAAGSNVDKFKNRIAKRGQAWSQQGLKGILTCLAKLYQGVLPEFVLTPKILIILLPLFCSKGKYTRYNLTHSQNNVYCYNL
;
A
#
# COMPACT_ATOMS: atom_id res chain seq x y z
N MET A 1 35.74 -11.96 -5.17
CA MET A 1 34.48 -12.00 -4.38
C MET A 1 33.43 -12.55 -5.31
N ASP A 2 33.07 -13.82 -5.17
CA ASP A 2 32.05 -14.45 -6.01
C ASP A 2 30.67 -14.16 -5.43
N ALA A 3 29.94 -13.23 -6.05
CA ALA A 3 28.57 -12.96 -5.68
C ALA A 3 27.71 -14.19 -6.01
N LYS A 4 27.19 -14.87 -4.98
CA LYS A 4 26.20 -15.93 -5.14
C LYS A 4 24.82 -15.31 -5.39
N TYR A 5 24.39 -15.27 -6.64
CA TYR A 5 23.05 -14.85 -7.01
C TYR A 5 22.06 -15.99 -6.79
N LYS A 6 20.89 -15.68 -6.22
CA LYS A 6 19.78 -16.65 -6.12
C LYS A 6 19.03 -16.67 -7.45
N ASN A 7 18.58 -17.85 -7.85
CA ASN A 7 17.70 -17.99 -8.99
C ASN A 7 16.37 -17.27 -8.69
N ILE A 8 16.14 -16.13 -9.34
CA ILE A 8 14.94 -15.31 -9.16
C ILE A 8 13.67 -16.06 -9.60
N ASP A 9 13.78 -16.95 -10.57
CA ASP A 9 12.65 -17.74 -11.09
C ASP A 9 12.17 -18.80 -10.10
N ALA A 10 12.95 -19.09 -9.06
CA ALA A 10 12.56 -19.97 -7.97
C ALA A 10 11.94 -19.20 -6.78
N ILE A 11 11.85 -17.87 -6.86
CA ILE A 11 11.36 -17.02 -5.77
C ILE A 11 9.96 -16.51 -6.14
N PRO A 12 8.93 -16.76 -5.31
CA PRO A 12 7.63 -16.16 -5.52
C PRO A 12 7.69 -14.64 -5.33
N VAL A 13 7.20 -13.89 -6.32
CA VAL A 13 7.14 -12.42 -6.30
C VAL A 13 5.70 -11.98 -6.09
N ILE A 14 5.48 -11.13 -5.08
CA ILE A 14 4.15 -10.56 -4.80
C ILE A 14 4.16 -9.10 -5.19
N ILE A 15 3.33 -8.75 -6.16
CA ILE A 15 3.18 -7.40 -6.71
C ILE A 15 1.89 -6.81 -6.13
N ASN A 16 2.02 -5.89 -5.18
CA ASN A 16 0.87 -5.26 -4.55
C ASN A 16 0.72 -3.82 -5.04
N GLY A 17 -0.48 -3.46 -5.49
CA GLY A 17 -0.78 -2.11 -5.96
C GLY A 17 -2.27 -1.92 -6.26
N ASP A 18 -2.59 -0.81 -6.93
CA ASP A 18 -3.94 -0.52 -7.40
C ASP A 18 -4.26 -1.22 -8.74
N GLU A 19 -5.39 -0.88 -9.35
CA GLU A 19 -5.85 -1.52 -10.61
C GLU A 19 -5.15 -0.97 -11.87
N ALA A 20 -4.08 -0.16 -11.74
CA ALA A 20 -3.37 0.34 -12.90
C ALA A 20 -2.82 -0.81 -13.75
N ALA A 21 -3.10 -0.77 -15.06
CA ALA A 21 -2.83 -1.87 -15.97
C ALA A 21 -1.35 -2.32 -15.98
N TRP A 22 -0.42 -1.38 -15.84
CA TRP A 22 1.01 -1.65 -15.82
C TRP A 22 1.46 -2.43 -14.57
N ILE A 23 0.74 -2.35 -13.44
CA ILE A 23 1.04 -3.13 -12.23
C ILE A 23 0.70 -4.59 -12.46
N LYS A 24 -0.46 -4.86 -13.07
CA LYS A 24 -0.89 -6.23 -13.43
C LYS A 24 0.02 -6.87 -14.47
N GLN A 25 0.52 -6.09 -15.43
CA GLN A 25 1.52 -6.57 -16.41
C GLN A 25 2.80 -7.09 -15.74
N GLY A 26 3.10 -6.63 -14.51
CA GLY A 26 4.20 -7.16 -13.72
C GLY A 26 4.11 -8.65 -13.43
N GLU A 27 2.92 -9.26 -13.43
CA GLU A 27 2.77 -10.72 -13.30
C GLU A 27 3.49 -11.48 -14.42
N GLY A 28 3.48 -10.95 -15.64
CA GLY A 28 4.18 -11.55 -16.78
C GLY A 28 5.70 -11.36 -16.76
N THR A 29 6.24 -10.59 -15.81
CA THR A 29 7.68 -10.29 -15.74
C THR A 29 8.46 -11.38 -15.02
N PHE A 30 7.84 -12.11 -14.09
CA PHE A 30 8.50 -13.15 -13.30
C PHE A 30 7.81 -14.51 -13.51
N ARG A 31 8.59 -15.59 -13.48
CA ARG A 31 8.05 -16.96 -13.63
C ARG A 31 6.96 -17.30 -12.62
N THR A 32 7.08 -16.77 -11.39
CA THR A 32 6.12 -17.01 -10.30
C THR A 32 5.79 -15.69 -9.64
N ALA A 33 4.94 -14.90 -10.29
CA ALA A 33 4.39 -13.67 -9.73
C ALA A 33 2.90 -13.78 -9.44
N PHE A 34 2.48 -13.11 -8.37
CA PHE A 34 1.07 -12.93 -8.01
C PHE A 34 0.81 -11.45 -7.78
N TYR A 35 -0.15 -10.92 -8.50
CA TYR A 35 -0.72 -9.61 -8.23
C TYR A 35 -1.64 -9.71 -7.01
N GLN A 36 -1.54 -8.71 -6.14
CA GLN A 36 -2.41 -8.52 -4.99
C GLN A 36 -3.04 -7.13 -5.14
N TYR A 37 -4.37 -7.09 -5.20
CA TYR A 37 -5.06 -5.82 -5.17
C TYR A 37 -4.97 -5.24 -3.75
N ASP A 38 -4.44 -4.03 -3.63
CA ASP A 38 -4.19 -3.41 -2.33
C ASP A 38 -5.50 -3.08 -1.60
N ARG A 39 -5.64 -3.66 -0.40
CA ARG A 39 -6.81 -3.51 0.48
C ARG A 39 -7.08 -2.05 0.87
N PHE A 40 -6.08 -1.17 0.84
CA PHE A 40 -6.29 0.27 1.06
C PHE A 40 -7.21 0.88 0.00
N HIS A 41 -7.01 0.55 -1.28
CA HIS A 41 -7.83 1.08 -2.37
C HIS A 41 -9.27 0.55 -2.29
N ILE A 42 -9.42 -0.74 -1.97
CA ILE A 42 -10.72 -1.37 -1.74
C ILE A 42 -11.45 -0.70 -0.56
N SER A 43 -10.78 -0.57 0.58
CA SER A 43 -11.29 0.10 1.78
C SER A 43 -11.73 1.55 1.51
N ARG A 44 -10.93 2.28 0.73
CA ARG A 44 -11.26 3.64 0.31
C ARG A 44 -12.50 3.67 -0.57
N ALA A 45 -12.58 2.81 -1.59
CA ALA A 45 -13.73 2.72 -2.48
C ALA A 45 -15.02 2.33 -1.74
N ILE A 46 -14.94 1.40 -0.77
CA ILE A 46 -16.04 1.05 0.14
C ILE A 46 -16.50 2.30 0.90
N THR A 47 -15.57 3.05 1.48
CA THR A 47 -15.86 4.24 2.27
C THR A 47 -16.53 5.35 1.44
N GLU A 48 -16.06 5.55 0.22
CA GLU A 48 -16.64 6.53 -0.71
C GLU A 48 -18.03 6.11 -1.23
N ALA A 49 -18.23 4.82 -1.50
CA ALA A 49 -19.51 4.28 -1.96
C ALA A 49 -20.59 4.27 -0.86
N LEU A 50 -20.20 4.02 0.39
CA LEU A 50 -21.13 3.79 1.52
C LEU A 50 -21.09 4.90 2.59
N ARG A 51 -20.53 6.09 2.29
CA ARG A 51 -20.35 7.18 3.25
C ARG A 51 -21.63 7.56 4.03
N GLY A 52 -22.80 7.45 3.39
CA GLY A 52 -24.10 7.77 3.99
C GLY A 52 -24.77 6.62 4.74
N ASP A 53 -24.27 5.38 4.62
CA ASP A 53 -24.87 4.20 5.25
C ASP A 53 -23.85 3.49 6.14
N LYS A 54 -23.83 3.89 7.42
CA LYS A 54 -22.92 3.32 8.41
C LYS A 54 -23.12 1.81 8.63
N GLY A 55 -24.34 1.31 8.42
CA GLY A 55 -24.67 -0.11 8.58
C GLY A 55 -23.98 -0.96 7.52
N TYR A 56 -24.17 -0.62 6.25
CA TYR A 56 -23.50 -1.29 5.14
C TYR A 56 -21.99 -1.07 5.17
N LEU A 57 -21.53 0.15 5.53
CA LEU A 57 -20.11 0.47 5.64
C LEU A 57 -19.38 -0.46 6.63
N ASN A 58 -19.94 -0.65 7.83
CA ASN A 58 -19.34 -1.52 8.85
C ASN A 58 -19.35 -3.00 8.42
N LYS A 59 -20.45 -3.47 7.82
CA LYS A 59 -20.54 -4.84 7.30
C LYS A 59 -19.48 -5.10 6.22
N ALA A 60 -19.31 -4.17 5.29
CA ALA A 60 -18.36 -4.28 4.19
C ALA A 60 -16.92 -4.26 4.72
N HIS A 61 -16.58 -3.34 5.63
CA HIS A 61 -15.24 -3.31 6.24
C HIS A 61 -14.94 -4.56 7.07
N LYS A 62 -15.94 -5.11 7.77
CA LYS A 62 -15.78 -6.37 8.49
C LYS A 62 -15.49 -7.54 7.55
N ALA A 63 -16.28 -7.70 6.49
CA ALA A 63 -16.05 -8.74 5.48
C ALA A 63 -14.68 -8.58 4.81
N LEU A 64 -14.31 -7.34 4.45
CA LEU A 64 -12.99 -7.05 3.93
C LEU A 64 -11.91 -7.44 4.93
N ALA A 65 -12.03 -7.09 6.21
CA ALA A 65 -11.07 -7.39 7.28
C ALA A 65 -10.85 -8.90 7.46
N GLU A 66 -11.94 -9.68 7.42
CA GLU A 66 -11.97 -11.15 7.53
C GLU A 66 -11.43 -11.84 6.27
N GLY A 67 -11.27 -11.12 5.15
CA GLY A 67 -10.86 -11.71 3.87
C GLY A 67 -11.98 -12.45 3.14
N ASP A 68 -13.23 -12.26 3.59
CA ASP A 68 -14.42 -12.89 3.05
C ASP A 68 -14.94 -12.10 1.84
N THR A 69 -14.37 -12.42 0.67
CA THR A 69 -14.68 -11.74 -0.59
C THR A 69 -16.10 -11.96 -1.06
N GLU A 70 -16.68 -13.13 -0.79
CA GLU A 70 -18.05 -13.47 -1.15
C GLU A 70 -19.04 -12.63 -0.33
N ARG A 71 -18.89 -12.63 1.00
CA ARG A 71 -19.70 -11.79 1.88
C ARG A 71 -19.54 -10.31 1.55
N LEU A 72 -18.33 -9.86 1.23
CA LEU A 72 -18.10 -8.47 0.80
C LEU A 72 -18.94 -8.15 -0.44
N LEU A 73 -18.91 -9.01 -1.47
CA LEU A 73 -19.69 -8.81 -2.69
C LEU A 73 -21.20 -8.82 -2.42
N GLN A 74 -21.69 -9.72 -1.56
CA GLN A 74 -23.09 -9.77 -1.12
C GLN A 74 -23.53 -8.46 -0.46
N VAL A 75 -22.74 -7.95 0.50
CA VAL A 75 -23.03 -6.70 1.21
C VAL A 75 -23.09 -5.50 0.24
N ILE A 76 -22.15 -5.42 -0.72
CA ILE A 76 -22.15 -4.36 -1.73
C ILE A 76 -23.35 -4.48 -2.69
N ASN A 77 -23.73 -5.70 -3.08
CA ASN A 77 -24.91 -5.95 -3.91
C ASN A 77 -26.20 -5.50 -3.23
N GLU A 78 -26.40 -5.87 -1.97
CA GLU A 78 -27.57 -5.42 -1.22
C GLU A 78 -27.64 -3.89 -1.12
N ALA A 79 -26.52 -3.24 -0.82
CA ALA A 79 -26.44 -1.77 -0.76
C ALA A 79 -26.78 -1.13 -2.11
N TYR A 80 -26.29 -1.71 -3.21
CA TYR A 80 -26.60 -1.25 -4.57
C TYR A 80 -28.11 -1.31 -4.88
N HIS A 81 -28.79 -2.39 -4.49
CA HIS A 81 -30.22 -2.54 -4.72
C HIS A 81 -31.07 -1.62 -3.84
N LYS A 82 -30.63 -1.34 -2.60
CA LYS A 82 -31.34 -0.43 -1.69
C LYS A 82 -31.09 1.05 -1.98
N SER A 83 -29.96 1.39 -2.59
CA SER A 83 -29.61 2.79 -2.86
C SER A 83 -30.58 3.44 -3.85
N ARG A 84 -31.20 4.55 -3.42
CA ARG A 84 -32.07 5.40 -4.24
C ARG A 84 -31.34 6.60 -4.85
N GLU A 85 -30.19 6.98 -4.30
CA GLU A 85 -29.37 8.07 -4.83
C GLU A 85 -28.60 7.61 -6.08
N PRO A 86 -28.78 8.25 -7.25
CA PRO A 86 -28.12 7.85 -8.49
C PRO A 86 -26.59 7.86 -8.40
N ALA A 87 -26.00 8.86 -7.75
CA ALA A 87 -24.55 8.98 -7.63
C ALA A 87 -23.96 7.88 -6.72
N ALA A 88 -24.55 7.60 -5.57
CA ALA A 88 -24.15 6.47 -4.72
C ALA A 88 -24.32 5.13 -5.44
N LYS A 89 -25.43 4.95 -6.17
CA LYS A 89 -25.68 3.74 -6.97
C LYS A 89 -24.63 3.54 -8.07
N GLY A 90 -24.19 4.63 -8.71
CA GLY A 90 -23.08 4.64 -9.66
C GLY A 90 -21.77 4.17 -9.02
N ARG A 91 -21.38 4.74 -7.87
CA ARG A 91 -20.18 4.33 -7.11
C ARG A 91 -20.23 2.85 -6.70
N LEU A 92 -21.38 2.39 -6.21
CA LEU A 92 -21.61 0.99 -5.83
C LEU A 92 -21.51 0.04 -7.03
N ASN A 93 -22.02 0.43 -8.20
CA ASN A 93 -21.91 -0.39 -9.41
C ASN A 93 -20.44 -0.54 -9.87
N VAL A 94 -19.66 0.54 -9.82
CA VAL A 94 -18.23 0.51 -10.14
C VAL A 94 -17.51 -0.42 -9.15
N LEU A 95 -17.72 -0.20 -7.84
CA LEU A 95 -17.11 -1.05 -6.81
C LEU A 95 -17.48 -2.52 -7.00
N ARG A 96 -18.75 -2.83 -7.23
CA ARG A 96 -19.23 -4.19 -7.49
C ARG A 96 -18.50 -4.82 -8.68
N LYS A 97 -18.46 -4.15 -9.83
CA LYS A 97 -17.78 -4.66 -11.02
C LYS A 97 -16.30 -4.92 -10.74
N ASN A 98 -15.63 -4.01 -10.04
CA ASN A 98 -14.22 -4.16 -9.68
C ASN A 98 -14.01 -5.35 -8.73
N LEU A 99 -14.86 -5.53 -7.71
CA LEU A 99 -14.79 -6.68 -6.80
C LEU A 99 -14.99 -8.01 -7.55
N THR A 100 -15.96 -8.08 -8.46
CA THR A 100 -16.21 -9.28 -9.28
C THR A 100 -15.03 -9.59 -10.20
N ASN A 101 -14.56 -8.60 -10.95
CA ASN A 101 -13.48 -8.77 -11.93
C ASN A 101 -12.12 -9.10 -11.27
N ASN A 102 -11.93 -8.71 -10.01
CA ASN A 102 -10.68 -8.88 -9.29
C ASN A 102 -10.79 -9.84 -8.09
N HIS A 103 -11.83 -10.68 -8.01
CA HIS A 103 -12.12 -11.50 -6.82
C HIS A 103 -10.90 -12.31 -6.33
N GLU A 104 -10.20 -13.01 -7.24
CA GLU A 104 -8.98 -13.76 -6.90
C GLU A 104 -7.84 -12.87 -6.39
N ASN A 105 -7.70 -11.66 -6.93
CA ASN A 105 -6.63 -10.74 -6.56
C ASN A 105 -6.91 -10.02 -5.23
N ILE A 106 -8.13 -10.08 -4.72
CA ILE A 106 -8.51 -9.55 -3.41
C ILE A 106 -8.21 -10.57 -2.32
N ARG A 107 -8.34 -11.87 -2.62
CA ARG A 107 -7.95 -12.96 -1.71
C ARG A 107 -6.50 -12.78 -1.27
N ASP A 108 -6.24 -13.06 0.00
CA ASP A 108 -4.91 -12.88 0.56
C ASP A 108 -3.91 -13.78 -0.18
N TYR A 109 -2.85 -13.16 -0.71
CA TYR A 109 -1.80 -13.86 -1.47
C TYR A 109 -1.24 -15.08 -0.70
N ARG A 110 -1.24 -15.06 0.63
CA ARG A 110 -0.75 -16.18 1.45
C ARG A 110 -1.59 -17.44 1.25
N GLN A 111 -2.91 -17.31 1.11
CA GLN A 111 -3.78 -18.45 0.82
C GLN A 111 -3.51 -18.98 -0.59
N ARG A 112 -3.43 -18.08 -1.58
CA ARG A 112 -3.14 -18.43 -2.98
C ARG A 112 -1.78 -19.11 -3.16
N LEU A 113 -0.76 -18.67 -2.40
CA LEU A 113 0.54 -19.33 -2.40
C LEU A 113 0.49 -20.73 -1.79
N GLN A 114 -0.25 -20.93 -0.70
CA GLN A 114 -0.43 -22.27 -0.11
C GLN A 114 -1.13 -23.22 -1.09
N GLU A 115 -2.17 -22.74 -1.78
CA GLU A 115 -2.87 -23.49 -2.84
C GLU A 115 -1.94 -23.86 -4.00
N ALA A 116 -0.99 -22.98 -4.34
CA ALA A 116 0.05 -23.24 -5.34
C ALA A 116 1.21 -24.13 -4.84
N GLY A 117 1.12 -24.68 -3.62
CA GLY A 117 2.16 -25.54 -3.02
C GLY A 117 3.40 -24.78 -2.52
N ILE A 118 3.32 -23.45 -2.41
CA ILE A 118 4.43 -22.61 -1.98
C ILE A 118 4.35 -22.41 -0.46
N LYS A 119 5.46 -22.71 0.23
CA LYS A 119 5.55 -22.59 1.68
C LYS A 119 5.40 -21.14 2.12
N VAL A 120 4.36 -20.86 2.91
CA VAL A 120 4.15 -19.57 3.58
C VAL A 120 4.62 -19.63 5.02
N LEU A 121 5.43 -18.65 5.44
CA LEU A 121 5.90 -18.56 6.82
C LEU A 121 4.88 -17.81 7.71
N PRO A 122 4.71 -18.21 8.97
CA PRO A 122 3.81 -17.52 9.92
C PRO A 122 4.16 -16.04 10.14
N THR A 123 5.41 -15.64 9.89
CA THR A 123 5.89 -14.27 10.05
C THR A 123 5.45 -13.33 8.92
N TRP A 124 4.91 -13.86 7.83
CA TRP A 124 4.47 -13.06 6.68
C TRP A 124 3.18 -12.31 7.00
N ARG A 125 3.22 -10.99 6.82
CA ARG A 125 2.09 -10.09 7.09
C ARG A 125 1.27 -9.85 5.82
N SER A 126 -0.01 -9.54 6.02
CA SER A 126 -0.86 -9.03 4.94
C SER A 126 -0.32 -7.72 4.36
N LYS A 127 -0.60 -7.46 3.09
CA LYS A 127 -0.29 -6.19 2.41
C LYS A 127 -1.37 -5.13 2.73
N GLY A 128 -1.02 -3.86 2.58
CA GLY A 128 -1.92 -2.71 2.85
C GLY A 128 -1.34 -1.60 3.72
N ALA A 129 -0.12 -1.77 4.27
CA ALA A 129 0.55 -0.74 5.06
C ALA A 129 1.29 0.32 4.22
N ALA A 130 1.44 0.11 2.91
CA ALA A 130 2.18 1.01 2.03
C ALA A 130 1.54 2.41 1.97
N GLY A 131 0.20 2.48 1.94
CA GLY A 131 -0.53 3.74 1.87
C GLY A 131 -0.21 4.71 3.02
N SER A 132 -0.06 4.22 4.24
CA SER A 132 0.29 5.06 5.39
C SER A 132 1.72 5.60 5.32
N ASN A 133 2.65 4.83 4.73
CA ASN A 133 4.01 5.30 4.47
C ASN A 133 4.04 6.35 3.37
N VAL A 134 3.28 6.17 2.28
CA VAL A 134 3.16 7.16 1.21
C VAL A 134 2.52 8.46 1.70
N ASP A 135 1.51 8.38 2.58
CA ASP A 135 0.85 9.58 3.11
C ASP A 135 1.80 10.49 3.92
N LYS A 136 2.81 9.90 4.60
CA LYS A 136 3.87 10.67 5.27
C LYS A 136 4.63 11.58 4.31
N PHE A 137 4.94 11.08 3.11
CA PHE A 137 5.56 11.90 2.05
C PHE A 137 4.56 12.93 1.51
N LYS A 138 3.32 12.51 1.20
CA LYS A 138 2.26 13.40 0.65
C LYS A 138 1.98 14.60 1.54
N ASN A 139 1.99 14.42 2.86
CA ASN A 139 1.83 15.49 3.85
C ASN A 139 2.84 16.63 3.69
N ARG A 140 4.03 16.35 3.13
CA ARG A 140 5.11 17.31 2.95
C ARG A 140 5.36 17.77 1.52
N ILE A 141 4.79 17.09 0.52
CA ILE A 141 5.06 17.43 -0.90
C ILE A 141 3.82 17.90 -1.66
N ALA A 142 2.62 17.50 -1.24
CA ALA A 142 1.40 17.70 -2.02
C ALA A 142 0.26 18.36 -1.23
N LYS A 143 0.30 18.34 0.11
CA LYS A 143 -0.68 19.03 0.95
C LYS A 143 -0.20 20.45 1.25
N ARG A 144 -1.14 21.35 1.56
CA ARG A 144 -0.88 22.75 1.99
C ARG A 144 -0.39 23.71 0.89
N GLY A 145 -0.84 23.51 -0.36
CA GLY A 145 -0.61 24.47 -1.45
C GLY A 145 0.84 24.59 -1.90
N GLN A 146 1.66 23.57 -1.65
CA GLN A 146 3.08 23.57 -2.01
C GLN A 146 3.26 23.14 -3.46
N ALA A 147 4.12 23.87 -4.19
CA ALA A 147 4.56 23.52 -5.53
C ALA A 147 6.09 23.38 -5.52
N TRP A 148 6.59 22.38 -6.25
CA TRP A 148 8.01 22.05 -6.29
C TRP A 148 8.49 21.97 -7.73
N SER A 149 9.68 22.49 -8.02
CA SER A 149 10.40 22.10 -9.24
C SER A 149 10.77 20.62 -9.17
N GLN A 150 11.04 19.96 -10.29
CA GLN A 150 11.45 18.55 -10.29
C GLN A 150 12.69 18.31 -9.40
N GLN A 151 13.66 19.22 -9.44
CA GLN A 151 14.85 19.14 -8.60
C GLN A 151 14.53 19.33 -7.11
N GLY A 152 13.66 20.29 -6.78
CA GLY A 152 13.19 20.50 -5.40
C GLY A 152 12.44 19.29 -4.86
N LEU A 153 11.57 18.69 -5.67
CA LEU A 153 10.83 17.47 -5.34
C LEU A 153 11.78 16.29 -5.08
N LYS A 154 12.78 16.09 -5.96
CA LYS A 154 13.81 15.06 -5.77
C LYS A 154 14.59 15.27 -4.46
N GLY A 155 14.97 16.50 -4.16
CA GLY A 155 15.67 16.86 -2.93
C GLY A 155 14.86 16.53 -1.68
N ILE A 156 13.63 17.04 -1.59
CA ILE A 156 12.78 16.82 -0.40
C ILE A 156 12.41 15.33 -0.23
N LEU A 157 12.12 14.61 -1.31
CA LEU A 157 11.85 13.16 -1.25
C LEU A 157 13.07 12.39 -0.75
N THR A 158 14.27 12.75 -1.21
CA THR A 158 15.52 12.13 -0.74
C THR A 158 15.71 12.37 0.76
N CYS A 159 15.55 13.62 1.21
CA CYS A 159 15.66 13.96 2.63
C CYS A 159 14.64 13.20 3.50
N LEU A 160 13.38 13.13 3.07
CA LEU A 160 12.33 12.40 3.78
C LEU A 160 12.61 10.89 3.82
N ALA A 161 13.09 10.30 2.72
CA ALA A 161 13.46 8.89 2.67
C ALA A 161 14.58 8.58 3.68
N LYS A 162 15.62 9.42 3.71
CA LYS A 162 16.74 9.30 4.66
C LYS A 162 16.29 9.54 6.11
N LEU A 163 15.35 10.46 6.33
CA LEU A 163 14.77 10.72 7.65
C LEU A 163 14.03 9.49 8.17
N TYR A 164 13.17 8.89 7.36
CA TYR A 164 12.39 7.71 7.77
C TYR A 164 13.22 6.42 7.86
N GLN A 165 14.37 6.37 7.17
CA GLN A 165 15.38 5.33 7.37
C GLN A 165 16.23 5.54 8.64
N GLY A 166 16.16 6.71 9.27
CA GLY A 166 16.97 7.04 10.45
C GLY A 166 18.42 7.42 10.16
N VAL A 167 18.79 7.59 8.88
CA VAL A 167 20.17 7.84 8.45
C VAL A 167 20.41 9.28 8.01
N LEU A 168 19.39 10.14 7.98
CA LEU A 168 19.54 11.54 7.56
C LEU A 168 20.71 12.28 8.23
N PRO A 169 20.99 12.12 9.55
CA PRO A 169 22.12 12.79 10.18
C PRO A 169 23.45 12.51 9.49
N GLU A 170 23.67 11.30 8.98
CA GLU A 170 24.90 10.92 8.27
C GLU A 170 25.10 11.70 6.96
N PHE A 171 24.01 12.15 6.33
CA PHE A 171 24.03 12.86 5.05
C PHE A 171 24.01 14.39 5.21
N VAL A 172 23.59 14.88 6.38
CA VAL A 172 23.52 16.32 6.69
C VAL A 172 24.72 16.77 7.53
N LEU A 173 25.33 15.87 8.31
CA LEU A 173 26.49 16.15 9.15
C LEU A 173 27.83 15.89 8.46
N THR A 174 27.85 15.44 7.21
CA THR A 174 29.08 15.50 6.39
C THR A 174 29.42 16.97 6.13
N PRO A 175 30.56 17.49 6.63
CA PRO A 175 30.86 18.90 6.59
C PRO A 175 31.36 19.28 5.20
N LYS A 176 30.46 19.51 4.25
CA LYS A 176 30.79 20.25 3.02
C LYS A 176 29.74 21.26 2.55
N ILE A 177 28.60 21.41 3.23
CA ILE A 177 27.63 22.46 2.86
C ILE A 177 27.05 23.07 4.12
N LEU A 178 27.55 24.26 4.47
CA LEU A 178 26.93 25.16 5.44
C LEU A 178 25.67 25.77 4.80
N ILE A 179 24.55 25.06 4.82
CA ILE A 179 23.24 25.70 4.65
C ILE A 179 22.81 26.17 6.04
N ILE A 180 22.82 27.48 6.23
CA ILE A 180 22.23 28.14 7.39
C ILE A 180 20.70 27.91 7.31
N LEU A 181 20.23 26.85 7.95
CA LEU A 181 18.81 26.71 8.29
C LEU A 181 18.59 27.41 9.63
N LEU A 182 18.13 28.66 9.57
CA LEU A 182 17.58 29.37 10.72
C LEU A 182 16.39 28.55 11.29
N PRO A 183 16.32 28.34 12.62
CA PRO A 183 15.38 27.42 13.21
C PRO A 183 14.00 28.06 13.39
N LEU A 184 13.00 27.55 12.68
CA LEU A 184 11.62 27.59 13.18
C LEU A 184 11.41 26.37 14.08
N PHE A 185 11.95 26.45 15.29
CA PHE A 185 11.62 25.56 16.40
C PHE A 185 10.22 25.93 16.90
N CYS A 186 9.27 24.99 16.79
CA CYS A 186 8.08 24.99 17.63
C CYS A 186 7.95 23.62 18.32
N SER A 187 8.46 23.60 19.56
CA SER A 187 7.99 22.90 20.76
C SER A 187 7.45 21.46 20.67
N LYS A 188 8.20 20.58 21.37
CA LYS A 188 7.78 19.42 22.18
C LYS A 188 7.16 18.21 21.46
N GLY A 189 8.00 17.19 21.24
CA GLY A 189 7.57 15.81 21.03
C GLY A 189 8.77 14.86 21.04
N LYS A 190 8.78 13.90 21.97
CA LYS A 190 9.86 12.93 22.21
C LYS A 190 10.16 12.12 20.94
N TYR A 191 11.42 12.09 20.49
CA TYR A 191 11.87 11.15 19.46
C TYR A 191 11.96 9.74 20.07
N THR A 192 10.96 8.90 19.82
CA THR A 192 11.04 7.46 20.08
C THR A 192 11.90 6.81 18.99
N ARG A 193 13.03 6.20 19.38
CA ARG A 193 13.81 5.29 18.51
C ARG A 193 12.92 4.11 18.13
N TYR A 194 12.64 3.94 16.85
CA TYR A 194 12.11 2.68 16.33
C TYR A 194 13.29 1.80 15.95
N ASN A 195 13.50 0.72 16.70
CA ASN A 195 14.42 -0.34 16.32
C ASN A 195 13.85 -1.06 15.09
N LEU A 196 14.47 -0.88 13.92
CA LEU A 196 14.20 -1.68 12.75
C LEU A 196 14.99 -2.99 12.89
N THR A 197 14.32 -4.05 13.31
CA THR A 197 14.83 -5.43 13.27
C THR A 197 15.05 -5.84 11.81
N HIS A 198 16.31 -6.17 11.48
CA HIS A 198 16.70 -6.85 10.24
C HIS A 198 15.85 -8.11 10.03
N SER A 199 15.07 -8.18 8.96
CA SER A 199 14.44 -9.44 8.55
C SER A 199 15.40 -10.20 7.64
N GLN A 200 16.10 -11.18 8.19
CA GLN A 200 16.56 -12.32 7.41
C GLN A 200 15.31 -13.07 6.92
N ASN A 201 15.06 -13.11 5.61
CA ASN A 201 14.52 -14.25 4.83
C ASN A 201 13.98 -13.81 3.46
N ASN A 202 14.18 -14.68 2.47
CA ASN A 202 14.14 -14.39 1.03
C ASN A 202 12.72 -14.28 0.46
N VAL A 203 12.11 -13.11 0.59
CA VAL A 203 10.97 -12.68 -0.24
C VAL A 203 11.16 -11.22 -0.59
N TYR A 204 11.21 -10.91 -1.88
CA TYR A 204 11.26 -9.53 -2.36
C TYR A 204 9.83 -9.00 -2.50
N CYS A 205 9.54 -7.96 -1.74
CA CYS A 205 8.24 -7.31 -1.70
C CYS A 205 8.33 -5.96 -2.37
N TYR A 206 7.76 -5.82 -3.56
CA TYR A 206 7.63 -4.52 -4.23
C TYR A 206 6.24 -3.95 -3.92
N ASN A 207 6.21 -2.76 -3.33
CA ASN A 207 5.00 -1.94 -3.28
C ASN A 207 5.19 -0.88 -4.38
N LEU A 208 4.33 -0.92 -5.39
CA LEU A 208 4.30 0.04 -6.49
C LEU A 208 3.15 1.02 -6.25
#